data_AF-A0A9P4QJR3-F1
#
_entry.id   AF-A0A9P4QJR3-F1
#
_cell.length_a   1.000
_cell.length_b   1.000
_cell.length_c   1.000
_cell.angle_alpha   90.00
_cell.angle_beta   90.00
_cell.angle_gamma   90.00
#
_symmetry.space_group_name_H-M   'P 1'
#
loop_
_entity.id
_entity.type
_entity.pdbx_description
1 polymer ?
#
loop_
_entity_poly.entity_id
_entity_poly.type
_entity_poly.pdbx_seq_one_letter_code
_entity_poly.pdbx_strand_id
1 'polypeptide(L)'
;MFHQRSFGSLGTHFVRTQLRAIHIGFRRMANIATTYSDPVRIAVIGGTGVQSLPGFTHVATLDIETPWGSPSAPVSVLHHPSSSTGKPLPIAFLSRHGQHHEYAPHEVPSRANIAALRSIGVRTIIAFSAVGSLQEAIKPRDFVIPNQVIDRTKGIRPFTFFEGGMVAHVGFADPFDEGIAKIVRKCGHSLEGEGVRLHDTGTIICMEGPQFSTRAESSMYRSWGGSVINMSALPEAKLAREAEIAYQMICMSTDYDCWHDSGDVTVEMVMGHMKANAENARRFVGAVLDELSKDEHADLVLAKHLEGSMKFAGGITGVIGRKPEAKKNIGWLLPGYFE
;
A
#
# COMPACT_ATOMS: atom_id res chain seq x y z
N MET A 1 28.51 -34.02 53.99
CA MET A 1 27.85 -34.49 55.23
C MET A 1 26.62 -33.63 55.43
N PHE A 2 25.45 -34.25 55.36
CA PHE A 2 24.13 -33.63 55.49
C PHE A 2 23.96 -32.92 56.83
N HIS A 3 23.22 -31.80 56.87
CA HIS A 3 22.10 -31.64 57.80
C HIS A 3 21.13 -30.54 57.33
N GLN A 4 19.88 -30.96 57.07
CA GLN A 4 18.68 -30.13 56.99
C GLN A 4 18.12 -29.88 58.40
N ARG A 5 17.36 -28.77 58.53
CA ARG A 5 16.16 -28.50 59.37
C ARG A 5 16.15 -26.99 59.70
N SER A 6 15.05 -26.25 59.83
CA SER A 6 13.62 -26.45 59.59
C SER A 6 12.97 -25.05 59.60
N PHE A 7 11.73 -24.97 59.10
CA PHE A 7 10.87 -23.79 59.02
C PHE A 7 10.61 -23.07 60.35
N GLY A 8 10.42 -21.75 60.25
CA GLY A 8 9.83 -20.88 61.28
C GLY A 8 8.98 -19.78 60.63
N SER A 9 7.67 -19.87 60.84
CA SER A 9 6.62 -18.95 60.39
C SER A 9 6.66 -17.64 61.19
N LEU A 10 6.49 -16.49 60.53
CA LEU A 10 6.11 -15.23 61.17
C LEU A 10 5.19 -14.39 60.26
N GLY A 11 3.91 -14.41 60.60
CA GLY A 11 3.18 -13.22 61.03
C GLY A 11 3.08 -12.04 60.07
N THR A 12 1.96 -12.00 59.35
CA THR A 12 1.41 -10.85 58.62
C THR A 12 1.23 -9.59 59.48
N HIS A 13 1.70 -8.44 58.97
CA HIS A 13 1.22 -7.11 59.34
C HIS A 13 0.73 -6.38 58.09
N PHE A 14 -0.60 -6.23 58.01
CA PHE A 14 -1.31 -5.49 56.97
C PHE A 14 -1.21 -3.99 57.25
N VAL A 15 -0.51 -3.24 56.40
CA VAL A 15 -0.61 -1.77 56.35
C VAL A 15 -1.53 -1.42 55.18
N ARG A 16 -2.72 -0.89 55.49
CA ARG A 16 -3.67 -0.35 54.51
C ARG A 16 -3.11 0.94 53.91
N THR A 17 -2.66 0.89 52.66
CA THR A 17 -2.41 2.10 51.86
C THR A 17 -3.61 2.32 50.93
N GLN A 18 -4.33 3.43 51.11
CA GLN A 18 -5.39 3.87 50.21
C GLN A 18 -4.79 4.22 48.84
N LEU A 19 -5.00 3.38 47.84
CA LEU A 19 -4.81 3.75 46.44
C LEU A 19 -6.00 4.59 45.99
N ARG A 20 -5.78 5.89 45.79
CA ARG A 20 -6.70 6.74 45.01
C ARG A 20 -6.63 6.26 43.56
N ALA A 21 -7.70 5.65 43.08
CA ALA A 21 -7.87 5.36 41.66
C ALA A 21 -7.94 6.68 40.89
N ILE A 22 -6.87 7.00 40.16
CA ILE A 22 -6.90 8.01 39.12
C ILE A 22 -7.77 7.43 38.00
N HIS A 23 -9.03 7.89 37.92
CA HIS A 23 -9.87 7.66 36.76
C HIS A 23 -9.25 8.43 35.58
N ILE A 24 -8.36 7.76 34.83
CA ILE A 24 -8.01 8.19 33.49
C ILE A 24 -9.27 7.96 32.66
N GLY A 25 -9.99 9.04 32.37
CA GLY A 25 -11.16 9.00 31.51
C GLY A 25 -10.80 8.35 30.18
N PHE A 26 -11.33 7.15 29.94
CA PHE A 26 -11.43 6.60 28.60
C PHE A 26 -12.22 7.63 27.78
N ARG A 27 -11.51 8.36 26.90
CA ARG A 27 -12.16 9.11 25.83
C ARG A 27 -13.08 8.13 25.12
N ARG A 28 -14.39 8.42 25.08
CA ARG A 28 -15.35 7.73 24.22
C ARG A 28 -14.70 7.53 22.85
N MET A 29 -14.49 6.28 22.44
CA MET A 29 -14.32 5.98 21.02
C MET A 29 -15.56 6.53 20.34
N ALA A 30 -15.39 7.55 19.50
CA ALA A 30 -16.47 8.00 18.64
C ALA A 30 -16.95 6.79 17.84
N ASN A 31 -18.27 6.61 17.68
CA ASN A 31 -18.81 5.63 16.76
C ASN A 31 -18.27 5.97 15.36
N ILE A 32 -17.29 5.22 14.88
CA ILE A 32 -16.78 5.36 13.52
C ILE A 32 -17.91 4.93 12.57
N ALA A 33 -18.21 5.74 11.56
CA ALA A 33 -19.30 5.44 10.63
C ALA A 33 -18.96 4.18 9.81
N THR A 34 -19.98 3.43 9.40
CA THR A 34 -19.82 2.28 8.50
C THR A 34 -20.11 2.63 7.03
N THR A 35 -20.41 3.91 6.76
CA THR A 35 -20.73 4.45 5.44
C THR A 35 -20.06 5.81 5.27
N TYR A 36 -19.82 6.20 4.02
CA TYR A 36 -19.27 7.51 3.66
C TYR A 36 -19.86 7.95 2.32
N SER A 37 -20.51 9.12 2.28
CA SER A 37 -21.30 9.56 1.12
C SER A 37 -20.51 10.37 0.10
N ASP A 38 -19.43 11.04 0.52
CA ASP A 38 -18.66 11.89 -0.38
C ASP A 38 -17.67 11.05 -1.20
N PRO A 39 -17.41 11.40 -2.47
CA PRO A 39 -16.43 10.68 -3.26
C PRO A 39 -15.03 10.74 -2.65
N VAL A 40 -14.38 9.58 -2.54
CA VAL A 40 -12.99 9.48 -2.07
C VAL A 40 -12.09 9.28 -3.29
N ARG A 41 -11.27 10.28 -3.63
CA ARG A 41 -10.50 10.29 -4.90
C ARG A 41 -9.13 9.66 -4.82
N ILE A 42 -8.49 9.78 -3.66
CA ILE A 42 -7.13 9.30 -3.42
C ILE A 42 -7.18 8.16 -2.41
N ALA A 43 -6.44 7.10 -2.69
CA ALA A 43 -6.20 6.03 -1.75
C ALA A 43 -4.71 5.88 -1.42
N VAL A 44 -4.44 5.42 -0.20
CA VAL A 44 -3.12 5.00 0.25
C VAL A 44 -3.17 3.50 0.54
N ILE A 45 -2.30 2.73 -0.11
CA ILE A 45 -2.14 1.30 0.16
C ILE A 45 -0.81 1.06 0.86
N GLY A 46 -0.82 0.59 2.10
CA GLY A 46 0.39 0.42 2.89
C GLY A 46 0.20 -0.50 4.10
N GLY A 47 1.18 -0.51 5.01
CA GLY A 47 1.04 -1.17 6.31
C GLY A 47 0.22 -0.34 7.30
N THR A 48 -0.34 -0.97 8.33
CA THR A 48 -1.23 -0.35 9.33
C THR A 48 -0.65 0.87 10.04
N GLY A 49 0.69 1.01 10.11
CA GLY A 49 1.36 2.18 10.67
C GLY A 49 1.00 3.51 9.99
N VAL A 50 0.51 3.48 8.74
CA VAL A 50 0.07 4.67 7.99
C VAL A 50 -1.37 5.10 8.32
N GLN A 51 -2.16 4.30 9.05
CA GLN A 51 -3.50 4.71 9.52
C GLN A 51 -3.45 5.54 10.80
N SER A 52 -2.41 5.36 11.62
CA SER A 52 -2.33 5.93 12.98
C SER A 52 -1.61 7.27 13.03
N LEU A 53 -1.52 7.96 11.89
CA LEU A 53 -0.68 9.15 11.74
C LEU A 53 -1.32 10.38 12.40
N PRO A 54 -0.59 11.12 13.26
CA PRO A 54 -1.03 12.43 13.74
C PRO A 54 -1.40 13.35 12.58
N GLY A 55 -2.59 13.93 12.64
CA GLY A 55 -3.17 14.77 11.60
C GLY A 55 -4.35 14.11 10.87
N PHE A 56 -4.40 12.79 10.77
CA PHE A 56 -5.51 12.09 10.12
C PHE A 56 -6.65 11.85 11.11
N THR A 57 -7.88 12.14 10.69
CA THR A 57 -9.09 11.83 11.47
C THR A 57 -9.81 10.64 10.83
N HIS A 58 -9.95 9.54 11.54
CA HIS A 58 -10.70 8.38 11.06
C HIS A 58 -12.20 8.65 11.14
N VAL A 59 -12.88 8.69 9.99
CA VAL A 59 -14.29 9.10 9.89
C VAL A 59 -15.22 7.95 9.52
N ALA A 60 -14.75 6.95 8.77
CA ALA A 60 -15.55 5.78 8.42
C ALA A 60 -14.69 4.53 8.17
N THR A 61 -15.28 3.35 8.37
CA THR A 61 -14.75 2.05 7.97
C THR A 61 -15.75 1.39 7.02
N LEU A 62 -15.33 1.06 5.81
CA LEU A 62 -16.20 0.53 4.77
C LEU A 62 -15.90 -0.96 4.53
N ASP A 63 -16.89 -1.82 4.80
CA ASP A 63 -16.88 -3.22 4.41
C ASP A 63 -17.48 -3.35 3.01
N ILE A 64 -16.64 -3.62 2.02
CA ILE A 64 -17.01 -3.64 0.60
C ILE A 64 -16.85 -5.06 0.07
N GLU A 65 -17.96 -5.65 -0.39
CA GLU A 65 -17.92 -6.89 -1.17
C GLU A 65 -17.72 -6.57 -2.65
N THR A 66 -16.82 -7.32 -3.30
CA THR A 66 -16.56 -7.19 -4.73
C THR A 66 -16.84 -8.49 -5.46
N PRO A 67 -17.03 -8.47 -6.80
CA PRO A 67 -17.12 -9.70 -7.59
C PRO A 67 -15.90 -10.64 -7.45
N TRP A 68 -14.78 -10.14 -6.94
CA TRP A 68 -13.54 -10.90 -6.72
C TRP A 68 -13.29 -11.25 -5.25
N GLY A 69 -14.32 -11.16 -4.40
CA GLY A 69 -14.26 -11.45 -2.98
C GLY A 69 -14.03 -10.21 -2.12
N SER A 70 -13.66 -10.43 -0.85
CA SER A 70 -13.39 -9.38 0.12
C SER A 70 -11.97 -8.80 -0.05
N PRO A 71 -11.79 -7.48 0.15
CA PRO A 71 -10.47 -6.87 0.27
C PRO A 71 -9.68 -7.45 1.45
N SER A 72 -8.38 -7.15 1.50
CA SER A 72 -7.47 -7.61 2.56
C SER A 72 -7.89 -7.12 3.94
N ALA A 73 -8.53 -5.95 4.01
CA ALA A 73 -9.07 -5.35 5.22
C ALA A 73 -10.23 -4.41 4.84
N PRO A 74 -11.12 -4.05 5.79
CA PRO A 74 -12.06 -2.96 5.60
C PRO A 74 -11.33 -1.66 5.19
N VAL A 75 -11.93 -0.88 4.29
CA VAL A 75 -11.34 0.38 3.81
C VAL A 75 -11.60 1.48 4.83
N SER A 76 -10.54 2.05 5.42
CA SER A 76 -10.68 3.19 6.33
C SER A 76 -10.74 4.49 5.53
N VAL A 77 -11.73 5.33 5.78
CA VAL A 77 -11.77 6.71 5.28
C VAL A 77 -11.18 7.62 6.34
N LEU A 78 -10.11 8.32 5.97
CA LEU A 78 -9.41 9.27 6.82
C LEU A 78 -9.57 10.67 6.24
N HIS A 79 -9.68 11.67 7.11
CA HIS A 79 -9.61 13.08 6.75
C HIS A 79 -8.20 13.59 6.96
N HIS A 80 -7.54 14.02 5.88
CA HIS A 80 -6.26 14.72 5.90
C HIS A 80 -6.49 16.24 5.92
N PRO A 81 -5.88 16.99 6.84
CA PRO A 81 -6.04 18.44 6.92
C PRO A 81 -5.27 19.08 5.77
N SER A 82 -5.99 19.46 4.71
CA SER A 82 -5.40 20.14 3.56
C SER A 82 -5.16 21.61 3.89
N SER A 83 -3.89 22.02 4.02
CA SER A 83 -3.53 23.42 4.24
C SER A 83 -3.83 24.31 3.03
N SER A 84 -3.95 23.72 1.84
CA SER A 84 -4.19 24.45 0.59
C SER A 84 -5.65 24.82 0.37
N THR A 85 -6.59 23.97 0.78
CA THR A 85 -8.04 24.17 0.55
C THR A 85 -8.81 24.59 1.80
N GLY A 86 -8.21 24.46 2.99
CA GLY A 86 -8.86 24.74 4.28
C GLY A 86 -10.00 23.77 4.62
N LYS A 87 -10.22 22.74 3.80
CA LYS A 87 -11.21 21.67 4.02
C LYS A 87 -10.47 20.33 4.17
N PRO A 88 -10.94 19.42 5.03
CA PRO A 88 -10.36 18.09 5.10
C PRO A 88 -10.49 17.35 3.77
N LEU A 89 -9.38 16.78 3.29
CA LEU A 89 -9.33 15.90 2.13
C LEU A 89 -9.67 14.48 2.59
N PRO A 90 -10.77 13.86 2.12
CA PRO A 90 -11.02 12.46 2.37
C PRO A 90 -10.07 11.58 1.54
N ILE A 91 -9.39 10.66 2.22
CA ILE A 91 -8.54 9.64 1.60
C ILE A 91 -8.98 8.25 2.07
N ALA A 92 -8.90 7.28 1.17
CA ALA A 92 -9.10 5.88 1.51
C ALA A 92 -7.78 5.29 1.94
N PHE A 93 -7.78 4.46 2.97
CA PHE A 93 -6.64 3.65 3.36
C PHE A 93 -7.02 2.17 3.29
N LEU A 94 -6.13 1.38 2.70
CA LEU A 94 -6.25 -0.07 2.65
C LEU A 94 -4.97 -0.74 3.12
N SER A 95 -5.07 -1.62 4.13
CA SER A 95 -3.94 -2.43 4.58
C SER A 95 -3.72 -3.60 3.63
N ARG A 96 -2.60 -3.60 2.90
CA ARG A 96 -2.32 -4.63 1.87
C ARG A 96 -2.28 -6.04 2.43
N HIS A 97 -1.73 -6.21 3.63
CA HIS A 97 -1.51 -7.51 4.25
C HIS A 97 -2.56 -7.87 5.30
N GLY A 98 -3.71 -7.16 5.32
CA GLY A 98 -4.71 -7.28 6.37
C GLY A 98 -4.34 -6.48 7.62
N GLN A 99 -5.23 -6.47 8.63
CA GLN A 99 -5.04 -5.64 9.82
C GLN A 99 -3.97 -6.18 10.77
N HIS A 100 -3.70 -7.48 10.67
CA HIS A 100 -2.77 -8.24 11.50
C HIS A 100 -1.57 -8.78 10.72
N HIS A 101 -1.38 -8.33 9.48
CA HIS A 101 -0.34 -8.84 8.57
C HIS A 101 -0.52 -10.34 8.27
N GLU A 102 -1.78 -10.78 8.15
CA GLU A 102 -2.18 -12.17 7.98
C GLU A 102 -2.07 -12.70 6.55
N TYR A 103 -1.95 -11.82 5.54
CA TYR A 103 -1.80 -12.23 4.13
C TYR A 103 -0.34 -12.18 3.68
N ALA A 104 0.21 -13.32 3.25
CA ALA A 104 1.48 -13.32 2.53
C ALA A 104 1.32 -12.64 1.15
N PRO A 105 2.40 -12.14 0.52
CA PRO A 105 2.29 -11.39 -0.74
C PRO A 105 1.55 -12.12 -1.88
N HIS A 106 1.65 -13.45 -1.94
CA HIS A 106 0.97 -14.28 -2.95
C HIS A 106 -0.51 -14.55 -2.63
N GLU A 107 -0.95 -14.28 -1.40
CA GLU A 107 -2.33 -14.48 -0.93
C GLU A 107 -3.14 -13.18 -0.95
N VAL A 108 -2.49 -12.02 -1.13
CA VAL A 108 -3.16 -10.71 -1.14
C VAL A 108 -4.25 -10.69 -2.22
N PRO A 109 -5.53 -10.45 -1.87
CA PRO A 109 -6.65 -10.41 -2.81
C PRO A 109 -6.65 -9.10 -3.63
N SER A 110 -5.62 -8.92 -4.47
CA SER A 110 -5.32 -7.65 -5.16
C SER A 110 -6.47 -7.18 -6.06
N ARG A 111 -7.23 -8.10 -6.66
CA ARG A 111 -8.44 -7.76 -7.45
C ARG A 111 -9.51 -7.13 -6.58
N ALA A 112 -9.83 -7.73 -5.44
CA ALA A 112 -10.81 -7.19 -4.51
C ALA A 112 -10.35 -5.85 -3.93
N ASN A 113 -9.06 -5.71 -3.60
CA ASN A 113 -8.47 -4.46 -3.12
C ASN A 113 -8.71 -3.30 -4.11
N ILE A 114 -8.26 -3.47 -5.36
CA ILE A 114 -8.38 -2.42 -6.38
C ILE A 114 -9.84 -2.17 -6.76
N ALA A 115 -10.66 -3.22 -6.88
CA ALA A 115 -12.07 -3.11 -7.18
C ALA A 115 -12.84 -2.32 -6.10
N ALA A 116 -12.60 -2.60 -4.82
CA ALA A 116 -13.24 -1.90 -3.71
C ALA A 116 -12.85 -0.41 -3.64
N LEU A 117 -11.58 -0.10 -3.90
CA LEU A 117 -11.14 1.30 -4.00
C LEU A 117 -11.82 2.00 -5.17
N ARG A 118 -11.88 1.34 -6.34
CA ARG A 118 -12.54 1.90 -7.52
C ARG A 118 -14.01 2.22 -7.28
N SER A 119 -14.74 1.33 -6.59
CA SER A 119 -16.19 1.49 -6.36
C SER A 119 -16.56 2.66 -5.45
N ILE A 120 -15.64 3.10 -4.57
CA ILE A 120 -15.85 4.30 -3.73
C ILE A 120 -15.36 5.60 -4.39
N GLY A 121 -14.98 5.53 -5.67
CA GLY A 121 -14.63 6.69 -6.48
C GLY A 121 -13.13 7.02 -6.53
N VAL A 122 -12.26 6.13 -6.04
CA VAL A 122 -10.80 6.31 -6.11
C VAL A 122 -10.36 6.31 -7.57
N ARG A 123 -9.50 7.28 -7.89
CA ARG A 123 -8.88 7.47 -9.20
C ARG A 123 -7.36 7.64 -9.11
N THR A 124 -6.82 7.84 -7.91
CA THR A 124 -5.37 7.88 -7.66
C THR A 124 -5.00 7.00 -6.46
N ILE A 125 -3.95 6.19 -6.59
CA ILE A 125 -3.38 5.38 -5.51
C ILE A 125 -1.92 5.77 -5.28
N ILE A 126 -1.58 6.06 -4.02
CA ILE A 126 -0.22 6.12 -3.51
C ILE A 126 0.06 4.86 -2.71
N ALA A 127 0.90 3.98 -3.23
CA ALA A 127 1.22 2.71 -2.59
C ALA A 127 2.58 2.76 -1.90
N PHE A 128 2.70 2.21 -0.70
CA PHE A 128 3.97 2.00 -0.02
C PHE A 128 4.38 0.53 -0.06
N SER A 129 5.67 0.27 -0.25
CA SER A 129 6.24 -1.08 -0.22
C SER A 129 7.62 -1.07 0.44
N ALA A 130 7.87 -2.02 1.35
CA ALA A 130 9.22 -2.33 1.81
C ALA A 130 9.97 -3.07 0.71
N VAL A 131 11.23 -2.73 0.48
CA VAL A 131 12.02 -3.31 -0.61
C VAL A 131 13.46 -3.62 -0.19
N GLY A 132 14.02 -4.69 -0.74
CA GLY A 132 15.46 -4.91 -0.73
C GLY A 132 16.12 -4.05 -1.80
N SER A 133 17.25 -3.43 -1.47
CA SER A 133 18.06 -2.69 -2.44
C SER A 133 18.91 -3.65 -3.28
N LEU A 134 18.93 -3.44 -4.58
CA LEU A 134 19.81 -4.12 -5.52
C LEU A 134 20.96 -3.22 -5.97
N GLN A 135 21.18 -2.07 -5.32
CA GLN A 135 22.23 -1.11 -5.68
C GLN A 135 22.88 -0.48 -4.44
N GLU A 136 24.21 -0.39 -4.43
CA GLU A 136 24.97 0.22 -3.33
C GLU A 136 24.51 1.65 -2.99
N ALA A 137 24.08 2.40 -4.01
CA ALA A 137 23.65 3.79 -3.83
C ALA A 137 22.31 3.94 -3.11
N ILE A 138 21.46 2.91 -3.11
CA ILE A 138 20.15 2.90 -2.47
C ILE A 138 20.32 2.23 -1.11
N LYS A 139 20.50 3.04 -0.07
CA LYS A 139 20.83 2.55 1.27
C LYS A 139 19.56 2.15 2.02
N PRO A 140 19.63 1.23 3.00
CA PRO A 140 18.56 1.03 3.95
C PRO A 140 18.10 2.36 4.54
N ARG A 141 16.79 2.54 4.56
CA ARG A 141 16.00 3.74 4.87
C ARG A 141 15.81 4.76 3.75
N ASP A 142 16.50 4.64 2.62
CA ASP A 142 16.23 5.48 1.47
C ASP A 142 14.85 5.19 0.87
N PHE A 143 14.33 6.18 0.15
CA PHE A 143 13.08 6.09 -0.60
C PHE A 143 13.39 6.04 -2.09
N VAL A 144 12.63 5.26 -2.86
CA VAL A 144 12.75 5.18 -4.32
C VAL A 144 11.38 5.41 -4.94
N ILE A 145 11.32 6.27 -5.95
CA ILE A 145 10.14 6.49 -6.79
C ILE A 145 10.33 5.68 -8.08
N PRO A 146 9.87 4.42 -8.12
CA PRO A 146 10.03 3.57 -9.29
C PRO A 146 9.25 4.13 -10.48
N ASN A 147 9.83 3.93 -11.67
CA ASN A 147 9.18 4.20 -12.95
C ASN A 147 9.04 2.94 -13.82
N GLN A 148 9.67 1.82 -13.42
CA GLN A 148 9.63 0.56 -14.15
C GLN A 148 9.52 -0.65 -13.22
N VAL A 149 9.01 -1.77 -13.74
CA VAL A 149 8.91 -3.04 -13.02
C VAL A 149 9.20 -4.23 -13.94
N ILE A 150 9.93 -5.22 -13.44
CA ILE A 150 10.14 -6.52 -14.05
C ILE A 150 9.34 -7.55 -13.25
N ASP A 151 8.47 -8.28 -13.95
CA ASP A 151 7.62 -9.30 -13.34
C ASP A 151 8.35 -10.63 -13.19
N ARG A 152 8.60 -11.02 -11.93
CA ARG A 152 9.13 -12.33 -11.53
C ARG A 152 8.15 -13.08 -10.63
N THR A 153 6.87 -12.72 -10.67
CA THR A 153 5.79 -13.54 -10.12
C THR A 153 5.59 -14.77 -11.01
N LYS A 154 4.95 -15.81 -10.47
CA LYS A 154 4.81 -17.14 -11.07
C LYS A 154 3.44 -17.36 -11.73
N GLY A 155 2.61 -16.31 -11.82
CA GLY A 155 1.27 -16.41 -12.42
C GLY A 155 0.23 -17.14 -11.56
N ILE A 156 0.54 -17.43 -10.30
CA ILE A 156 -0.42 -18.01 -9.34
C ILE A 156 -1.39 -16.97 -8.78
N ARG A 157 -1.02 -15.69 -8.89
CA ARG A 157 -1.83 -14.55 -8.46
C ARG A 157 -2.79 -14.16 -9.60
N PRO A 158 -4.09 -13.97 -9.33
CA PRO A 158 -4.97 -13.39 -10.32
C PRO A 158 -4.51 -11.98 -10.72
N PHE A 159 -4.12 -11.81 -11.99
CA PHE A 159 -3.39 -10.63 -12.45
C PHE A 159 -4.18 -9.71 -13.38
N THR A 160 -5.44 -10.05 -13.67
CA THR A 160 -6.34 -9.27 -14.53
C THR A 160 -7.78 -9.38 -14.04
N PHE A 161 -8.58 -8.36 -14.31
CA PHE A 161 -10.03 -8.38 -14.21
C PHE A 161 -10.68 -9.03 -15.46
N PHE A 162 -9.99 -9.01 -16.60
CA PHE A 162 -10.50 -9.47 -17.89
C PHE A 162 -10.16 -10.94 -18.12
N GLU A 163 -11.02 -11.80 -17.60
CA GLU A 163 -10.96 -13.25 -17.78
C GLU A 163 -12.35 -13.85 -18.00
N GLY A 164 -12.44 -15.18 -18.11
CA GLY A 164 -13.74 -15.86 -18.11
C GLY A 164 -14.60 -15.55 -19.33
N GLY A 165 -14.01 -15.20 -20.47
CA GLY A 165 -14.75 -14.84 -21.69
C GLY A 165 -14.90 -13.33 -21.91
N MET A 166 -14.08 -12.52 -21.24
CA MET A 166 -13.74 -11.18 -21.69
C MET A 166 -12.21 -11.06 -21.74
N VAL A 167 -11.71 -10.40 -22.78
CA VAL A 167 -10.27 -10.20 -23.01
C VAL A 167 -9.99 -8.71 -23.08
N ALA A 168 -8.92 -8.28 -22.42
CA ALA A 168 -8.36 -6.94 -22.58
C ALA A 168 -6.85 -6.96 -22.80
N HIS A 169 -6.36 -5.95 -23.52
CA HIS A 169 -4.93 -5.65 -23.65
C HIS A 169 -4.69 -4.17 -23.39
N VAL A 170 -4.40 -3.82 -22.14
CA VAL A 170 -4.07 -2.44 -21.77
C VAL A 170 -2.57 -2.16 -21.92
N GLY A 171 -2.25 -0.94 -22.36
CA GLY A 171 -0.86 -0.49 -22.39
C GLY A 171 -0.27 -0.47 -20.98
N PHE A 172 0.91 -1.09 -20.83
CA PHE A 172 1.61 -1.19 -19.55
C PHE A 172 3.12 -0.92 -19.69
N ALA A 173 3.51 -0.19 -20.74
CA ALA A 173 4.91 0.20 -20.97
C ALA A 173 5.43 1.05 -19.81
N ASP A 174 4.59 1.95 -19.29
CA ASP A 174 4.87 2.78 -18.11
C ASP A 174 3.90 2.37 -16.97
N PRO A 175 4.36 1.52 -16.04
CA PRO A 175 3.50 0.89 -15.02
C PRO A 175 3.08 1.86 -13.90
N PHE A 176 3.81 2.96 -13.71
CA PHE A 176 3.53 3.99 -12.72
C PHE A 176 3.18 5.32 -13.40
N ASP A 177 2.39 6.14 -12.73
CA ASP A 177 1.90 7.40 -13.28
C ASP A 177 2.93 8.53 -13.14
N GLU A 178 3.52 8.97 -14.26
CA GLU A 178 4.56 10.01 -14.26
C GLU A 178 4.07 11.38 -13.74
N GLY A 179 2.79 11.71 -13.91
CA GLY A 179 2.22 12.93 -13.35
C GLY A 179 2.22 12.90 -11.82
N ILE A 180 1.74 11.79 -11.25
CA ILE A 180 1.79 11.56 -9.81
C ILE A 180 3.25 11.45 -9.33
N ALA A 181 4.13 10.76 -10.06
CA ALA A 181 5.54 10.61 -9.72
C ALA A 181 6.26 11.97 -9.59
N LYS A 182 5.96 12.93 -10.48
CA LYS A 182 6.52 14.30 -10.40
C LYS A 182 6.10 15.01 -9.12
N ILE A 183 4.83 14.89 -8.71
CA ILE A 183 4.32 15.45 -7.46
C ILE A 183 5.03 14.80 -6.27
N VAL A 184 5.12 13.47 -6.26
CA VAL A 184 5.81 12.74 -5.19
C VAL A 184 7.27 13.17 -5.06
N ARG A 185 8.01 13.28 -6.17
CA ARG A 185 9.41 13.76 -6.17
C ARG A 185 9.54 15.20 -5.66
N LYS A 186 8.63 16.10 -6.08
CA LYS A 186 8.59 17.49 -5.60
C LYS A 186 8.44 17.57 -4.08
N CYS A 187 7.71 16.63 -3.47
CA CYS A 187 7.53 16.54 -2.03
C CYS A 187 8.74 15.93 -1.27
N GLY A 188 9.82 15.55 -1.98
CA GLY A 188 11.03 14.97 -1.39
C GLY A 188 11.73 15.86 -0.36
N HIS A 189 11.55 17.18 -0.45
CA HIS A 189 12.03 18.14 0.56
C HIS A 189 11.53 17.82 1.97
N SER A 190 10.38 17.16 2.10
CA SER A 190 9.83 16.71 3.40
C SER A 190 10.68 15.64 4.09
N LEU A 191 11.67 15.05 3.39
CA LEU A 191 12.63 14.08 3.91
C LEU A 191 14.00 14.71 4.25
N GLU A 192 14.21 15.99 3.95
CA GLU A 192 15.48 16.68 4.25
C GLU A 192 15.76 16.72 5.75
N GLY A 193 17.05 16.61 6.12
CA GLY A 193 17.52 16.63 7.50
C GLY A 193 17.48 15.27 8.23
N GLU A 194 16.81 14.27 7.67
CA GLU A 194 16.61 12.96 8.31
C GLU A 194 17.70 11.92 7.96
N GLY A 195 18.71 12.33 7.17
CA GLY A 195 19.80 11.45 6.74
C GLY A 195 19.36 10.32 5.78
N VAL A 196 18.23 10.49 5.10
CA VAL A 196 17.70 9.59 4.06
C VAL A 196 17.70 10.29 2.71
N ARG A 197 17.81 9.52 1.63
CA ARG A 197 17.76 10.03 0.27
C ARG A 197 16.48 9.58 -0.44
N LEU A 198 15.92 10.48 -1.25
CA LEU A 198 14.92 10.13 -2.26
C LEU A 198 15.62 9.88 -3.59
N HIS A 199 15.39 8.70 -4.18
CA HIS A 199 15.85 8.34 -5.51
C HIS A 199 14.69 8.51 -6.50
N ASP A 200 14.91 9.34 -7.52
CA ASP A 200 13.84 9.81 -8.42
C ASP A 200 13.33 8.75 -9.41
N THR A 201 14.10 7.68 -9.63
CA THR A 201 13.76 6.60 -10.56
C THR A 201 14.26 5.26 -10.03
N GLY A 202 13.73 4.19 -10.60
CA GLY A 202 14.19 2.84 -10.28
C GLY A 202 13.34 1.77 -10.95
N THR A 203 13.96 0.61 -11.19
CA THR A 203 13.29 -0.58 -11.69
C THR A 203 13.07 -1.56 -10.55
N ILE A 204 11.80 -1.87 -10.26
CA ILE A 204 11.44 -2.90 -9.29
C ILE A 204 11.59 -4.28 -9.94
N ILE A 205 12.21 -5.23 -9.25
CA ILE A 205 12.01 -6.66 -9.49
C ILE A 205 10.88 -7.14 -8.58
N CYS A 206 9.74 -7.53 -9.13
CA CYS A 206 8.63 -8.03 -8.32
C CYS A 206 8.64 -9.56 -8.32
N MET A 207 9.15 -10.18 -7.25
CA MET A 207 9.24 -11.64 -7.12
C MET A 207 8.00 -12.25 -6.42
N GLU A 208 7.86 -13.57 -6.52
CA GLU A 208 6.74 -14.29 -5.91
C GLU A 208 6.81 -14.38 -4.37
N GLY A 209 7.99 -14.69 -3.82
CA GLY A 209 8.10 -15.05 -2.41
C GLY A 209 7.40 -16.37 -2.06
N PRO A 210 7.12 -16.63 -0.76
CA PRO A 210 7.41 -15.75 0.39
C PRO A 210 8.88 -15.76 0.83
N GLN A 211 9.69 -16.69 0.34
CA GLN A 211 11.12 -16.71 0.61
C GLN A 211 11.82 -15.52 -0.04
N PHE A 212 12.84 -14.99 0.62
CA PHE A 212 13.78 -14.05 0.02
C PHE A 212 14.61 -14.73 -1.08
N SER A 213 15.28 -13.92 -1.89
CA SER A 213 16.11 -14.40 -3.01
C SER A 213 17.27 -15.27 -2.52
N THR A 214 17.70 -16.17 -3.38
CA THR A 214 19.08 -16.71 -3.33
C THR A 214 20.07 -15.66 -3.83
N ARG A 215 21.36 -15.79 -3.48
CA ARG A 215 22.42 -14.89 -3.98
C ARG A 215 22.53 -14.90 -5.51
N ALA A 216 22.29 -16.06 -6.13
CA ALA A 216 22.31 -16.21 -7.58
C ALA A 216 21.18 -15.40 -8.23
N GLU A 217 19.97 -15.47 -7.67
CA GLU A 217 18.85 -14.64 -8.11
C GLU A 217 19.14 -13.15 -7.91
N SER A 218 19.64 -12.74 -6.74
CA SER A 218 19.99 -11.35 -6.46
C SER A 218 21.04 -10.81 -7.46
N SER A 219 22.08 -11.61 -7.75
CA SER A 219 23.10 -11.26 -8.75
C SER A 219 22.52 -11.16 -10.17
N MET A 220 21.63 -12.07 -10.54
CA MET A 220 20.92 -12.03 -11.83
C MET A 220 20.06 -10.78 -11.94
N TYR A 221 19.26 -10.46 -10.93
CA TYR A 221 18.41 -9.28 -10.87
C TYR A 221 19.18 -7.97 -10.98
N ARG A 222 20.36 -7.90 -10.34
CA ARG A 222 21.31 -6.80 -10.52
C ARG A 222 21.83 -6.69 -11.94
N SER A 223 22.18 -7.83 -12.57
CA SER A 223 22.66 -7.84 -13.95
C SER A 223 21.62 -7.37 -14.97
N TRP A 224 20.33 -7.44 -14.63
CA TRP A 224 19.23 -6.89 -15.44
C TRP A 224 19.00 -5.39 -15.23
N GLY A 225 19.74 -4.75 -14.32
CA GLY A 225 19.56 -3.35 -13.96
C GLY A 225 18.48 -3.10 -12.91
N GLY A 226 18.05 -4.13 -12.16
CA GLY A 226 17.14 -3.96 -11.04
C GLY A 226 17.68 -2.96 -10.01
N SER A 227 16.84 -2.04 -9.55
CA SER A 227 17.18 -1.06 -8.52
C SER A 227 16.80 -1.55 -7.13
N VAL A 228 15.60 -2.11 -7.03
CA VAL A 228 15.05 -2.66 -5.78
C VAL A 228 14.24 -3.91 -6.07
N ILE A 229 14.02 -4.75 -5.07
CA ILE A 229 13.23 -5.98 -5.15
C ILE A 229 12.10 -5.97 -4.13
N ASN A 230 10.91 -6.39 -4.54
CA ASN A 230 9.75 -6.53 -3.66
C ASN A 230 8.86 -7.71 -4.06
N MET A 231 7.77 -7.88 -3.33
CA MET A 231 6.80 -8.95 -3.59
C MET A 231 5.37 -8.45 -3.84
N SER A 232 5.16 -7.13 -3.96
CA SER A 232 3.81 -6.54 -3.91
C SER A 232 3.47 -5.56 -5.01
N ALA A 233 4.42 -5.15 -5.87
CA ALA A 233 4.13 -4.21 -6.96
C ALA A 233 3.17 -4.81 -8.00
N LEU A 234 3.26 -6.12 -8.22
CA LEU A 234 2.41 -6.86 -9.14
C LEU A 234 1.61 -7.95 -8.38
N PRO A 235 0.33 -8.15 -8.72
CA PRO A 235 -0.40 -7.54 -9.83
C PRO A 235 -1.05 -6.17 -9.55
N GLU A 236 -0.79 -5.55 -8.38
CA GLU A 236 -1.46 -4.31 -7.95
C GLU A 236 -1.44 -3.19 -9.02
N ALA A 237 -0.27 -2.89 -9.60
CA ALA A 237 -0.16 -1.86 -10.64
C ALA A 237 -0.90 -2.22 -11.95
N LYS A 238 -0.89 -3.50 -12.36
CA LYS A 238 -1.63 -3.97 -13.56
C LYS A 238 -3.14 -3.79 -13.37
N LEU A 239 -3.64 -4.17 -12.19
CA LEU A 239 -5.06 -4.05 -11.85
C LEU A 239 -5.48 -2.58 -11.72
N ALA A 240 -4.64 -1.72 -11.14
CA ALA A 240 -4.92 -0.28 -11.09
C ALA A 240 -5.04 0.32 -12.50
N ARG A 241 -4.17 -0.10 -13.43
CA ARG A 241 -4.24 0.30 -14.84
C ARG A 241 -5.56 -0.14 -15.49
N GLU A 242 -5.96 -1.39 -15.31
CA GLU A 242 -7.24 -1.91 -15.82
C GLU A 242 -8.48 -1.27 -15.17
N ALA A 243 -8.36 -0.73 -13.96
CA ALA A 243 -9.41 0.03 -13.29
C ALA A 243 -9.43 1.52 -13.65
N GLU A 244 -8.54 1.98 -14.55
CA GLU A 244 -8.33 3.39 -14.91
C GLU A 244 -7.95 4.27 -13.70
N ILE A 245 -7.07 3.76 -12.85
CA ILE A 245 -6.55 4.45 -11.66
C ILE A 245 -5.09 4.84 -11.90
N ALA A 246 -4.76 6.12 -11.67
CA ALA A 246 -3.38 6.57 -11.61
C ALA A 246 -2.69 5.94 -10.40
N TYR A 247 -1.55 5.28 -10.60
CA TYR A 247 -0.90 4.49 -9.57
C TYR A 247 0.57 4.88 -9.46
N GLN A 248 1.01 5.25 -8.25
CA GLN A 248 2.42 5.47 -7.95
C GLN A 248 2.82 4.70 -6.70
N MET A 249 3.88 3.90 -6.81
CA MET A 249 4.51 3.26 -5.65
C MET A 249 5.61 4.16 -5.08
N ILE A 250 5.78 4.11 -3.76
CA ILE A 250 6.88 4.66 -3.00
C ILE A 250 7.55 3.48 -2.30
N CYS A 251 8.77 3.18 -2.71
CA CYS A 251 9.56 2.09 -2.15
C CYS A 251 10.40 2.61 -0.99
N MET A 252 10.44 1.85 0.12
CA MET A 252 11.31 2.11 1.26
C MET A 252 12.34 1.00 1.35
N SER A 253 13.59 1.32 1.11
CA SER A 253 14.67 0.34 1.22
C SER A 253 14.84 -0.08 2.68
N THR A 254 14.87 -1.38 2.93
CA THR A 254 15.04 -1.93 4.29
C THR A 254 16.35 -2.68 4.46
N ASP A 255 16.96 -3.13 3.38
CA ASP A 255 18.11 -4.02 3.37
C ASP A 255 18.75 -4.00 1.97
N TYR A 256 19.83 -4.75 1.78
CA TYR A 256 20.48 -4.97 0.48
C TYR A 256 20.19 -6.38 -0.08
N ASP A 257 19.00 -6.92 0.18
CA ASP A 257 18.62 -8.28 -0.18
C ASP A 257 19.66 -9.30 0.35
N CYS A 258 20.33 -10.05 -0.53
CA CYS A 258 21.36 -11.02 -0.15
C CYS A 258 22.62 -10.91 -1.02
N TRP A 259 22.88 -9.76 -1.65
CA TRP A 259 24.10 -9.59 -2.47
C TRP A 259 25.23 -8.87 -1.74
N HIS A 260 24.94 -8.21 -0.61
CA HIS A 260 25.88 -7.33 0.09
C HIS A 260 26.42 -7.98 1.37
N ASP A 261 27.66 -7.65 1.74
CA ASP A 261 28.38 -8.25 2.87
C ASP A 261 27.88 -7.78 4.24
N SER A 262 26.98 -6.79 4.29
CA SER A 262 26.38 -6.27 5.54
C SER A 262 25.41 -7.24 6.23
N GLY A 263 25.17 -8.41 5.65
CA GLY A 263 24.26 -9.43 6.15
C GLY A 263 23.05 -9.66 5.26
N ASP A 264 22.49 -10.86 5.35
CA ASP A 264 21.36 -11.31 4.55
C ASP A 264 20.04 -10.80 5.12
N VAL A 265 19.11 -10.36 4.26
CA VAL A 265 17.78 -9.90 4.67
C VAL A 265 17.07 -10.89 5.62
N THR A 266 16.51 -10.32 6.70
CA THR A 266 15.68 -11.02 7.67
C THR A 266 14.44 -10.19 7.94
N VAL A 267 13.37 -10.85 8.41
CA VAL A 267 12.13 -10.17 8.82
C VAL A 267 12.40 -9.13 9.92
N GLU A 268 13.32 -9.42 10.84
CA GLU A 268 13.69 -8.49 11.92
C GLU A 268 14.27 -7.18 11.38
N MET A 269 15.19 -7.25 10.40
CA MET A 269 15.76 -6.05 9.79
C MET A 269 14.71 -5.24 9.03
N VAL A 270 13.85 -5.92 8.25
CA VAL A 270 12.74 -5.27 7.53
C VAL A 270 11.85 -4.51 8.51
N MET A 271 11.39 -5.17 9.57
CA MET A 271 10.51 -4.56 10.57
C MET A 271 11.19 -3.43 11.35
N GLY A 272 12.47 -3.59 11.68
CA GLY A 272 13.27 -2.56 12.36
C GLY A 272 13.41 -1.28 11.54
N HIS A 273 13.80 -1.40 10.27
CA HIS A 273 13.94 -0.25 9.38
C HIS A 273 12.59 0.38 9.02
N MET A 274 11.55 -0.42 8.81
CA MET A 274 10.19 0.09 8.61
C MET A 274 9.69 0.92 9.79
N LYS A 275 9.95 0.48 11.02
CA LYS A 275 9.61 1.24 12.22
C LYS A 275 10.39 2.55 12.30
N ALA A 276 11.69 2.53 11.98
CA ALA A 276 12.52 3.73 11.96
C ALA A 276 12.09 4.73 10.86
N ASN A 277 11.58 4.23 9.74
CA ASN A 277 11.10 5.04 8.62
C ASN A 277 9.64 5.46 8.71
N ALA A 278 8.86 4.92 9.65
CA ALA A 278 7.43 5.17 9.73
C ALA A 278 7.10 6.66 9.84
N GLU A 279 7.90 7.42 10.61
CA GLU A 279 7.72 8.86 10.73
C GLU A 279 8.08 9.64 9.45
N ASN A 280 9.14 9.22 8.74
CA ASN A 280 9.52 9.81 7.46
C ASN A 280 8.46 9.53 6.40
N ALA A 281 7.99 8.28 6.30
CA ALA A 281 6.90 7.89 5.41
C ALA A 281 5.62 8.67 5.69
N ARG A 282 5.32 8.90 6.97
CA ARG A 282 4.20 9.73 7.44
C ARG A 282 4.30 11.18 6.97
N ARG A 283 5.43 11.84 7.25
CA ARG A 283 5.66 13.24 6.82
C ARG A 283 5.57 13.34 5.31
N PHE A 284 6.17 12.38 4.62
CA PHE A 284 6.21 12.38 3.18
C PHE A 284 4.84 12.19 2.54
N VAL A 285 4.04 11.22 3.00
CA VAL A 285 2.67 11.04 2.48
C VAL A 285 1.79 12.26 2.79
N GLY A 286 1.94 12.88 3.97
CA GLY A 286 1.25 14.13 4.29
C GLY A 286 1.56 15.25 3.29
N ALA A 287 2.85 15.48 3.02
CA ALA A 287 3.29 16.48 2.04
C ALA A 287 2.80 16.16 0.61
N VAL A 288 2.75 14.88 0.24
CA VAL A 288 2.20 14.46 -1.07
C VAL A 288 0.70 14.72 -1.13
N LEU A 289 -0.06 14.41 -0.08
CA LEU A 289 -1.50 14.66 -0.02
C LEU A 289 -1.83 16.16 -0.01
N ASP A 290 -1.03 16.99 0.65
CA ASP A 290 -1.16 18.46 0.63
C ASP A 290 -0.88 19.05 -0.76
N GLU A 291 0.06 18.47 -1.51
CA GLU A 291 0.32 18.89 -2.88
C GLU A 291 -0.83 18.43 -3.80
N LEU A 292 -1.24 17.16 -3.72
CA LEU A 292 -2.32 16.59 -4.53
C LEU A 292 -3.68 17.26 -4.27
N SER A 293 -3.89 17.87 -3.10
CA SER A 293 -5.15 18.54 -2.78
C SER A 293 -5.33 19.90 -3.47
N LYS A 294 -4.28 20.45 -4.11
CA LYS A 294 -4.36 21.73 -4.83
C LYS A 294 -5.21 21.58 -6.09
N ASP A 295 -6.04 22.60 -6.35
CA ASP A 295 -6.97 22.61 -7.49
C ASP A 295 -6.28 22.42 -8.85
N GLU A 296 -5.03 22.87 -9.00
CA GLU A 296 -4.24 22.69 -10.23
C GLU A 296 -3.98 21.21 -10.58
N HIS A 297 -4.05 20.29 -9.60
CA HIS A 297 -3.86 18.85 -9.79
C HIS A 297 -5.18 18.08 -9.88
N ALA A 298 -6.34 18.74 -9.85
CA ALA A 298 -7.64 18.08 -9.79
C ALA A 298 -7.86 17.08 -10.94
N ASP A 299 -7.46 17.44 -12.16
CA ASP A 299 -7.61 16.59 -13.35
C ASP A 299 -6.69 15.36 -13.30
N LEU A 300 -5.49 15.53 -12.74
CA LEU A 300 -4.53 14.46 -12.54
C LEU A 300 -5.01 13.50 -11.44
N VAL A 301 -5.51 14.01 -10.32
CA VAL A 301 -6.07 13.22 -9.22
C VAL A 301 -7.28 12.40 -9.66
N LEU A 302 -8.10 12.94 -10.56
CA LEU A 302 -9.22 12.23 -11.17
C LEU A 302 -8.78 11.25 -12.27
N ALA A 303 -7.48 11.18 -12.58
CA ALA A 303 -6.91 10.37 -13.64
C ALA A 303 -7.67 10.53 -14.96
N LYS A 304 -7.96 11.79 -15.37
CA LYS A 304 -8.71 12.07 -16.61
C LYS A 304 -7.99 11.54 -17.85
N HIS A 305 -6.66 11.48 -17.83
CA HIS A 305 -5.85 10.91 -18.92
C HIS A 305 -6.00 9.40 -19.09
N LEU A 306 -6.58 8.69 -18.10
CA LEU A 306 -6.88 7.26 -18.18
C LEU A 306 -8.34 6.97 -18.51
N GLU A 307 -9.21 7.97 -18.45
CA GLU A 307 -10.65 7.81 -18.64
C GLU A 307 -10.97 7.27 -20.03
N GLY A 308 -11.70 6.16 -20.08
CA GLY A 308 -12.10 5.52 -21.32
C GLY A 308 -11.01 4.67 -21.97
N SER A 309 -9.81 4.60 -21.41
CA SER A 309 -8.72 3.78 -21.95
C SER A 309 -9.10 2.30 -22.07
N MET A 310 -10.01 1.82 -21.21
CA MET A 310 -10.47 0.44 -21.25
C MET A 310 -11.61 0.15 -22.22
N LYS A 311 -12.31 1.16 -22.76
CA LYS A 311 -13.45 0.94 -23.68
C LYS A 311 -13.05 0.12 -24.90
N PHE A 312 -11.93 0.49 -25.54
CA PHE A 312 -11.39 -0.26 -26.68
C PHE A 312 -10.51 -1.41 -26.23
N ALA A 313 -9.64 -1.20 -25.24
CA ALA A 313 -8.70 -2.23 -24.79
C ALA A 313 -9.40 -3.50 -24.28
N GLY A 314 -10.53 -3.37 -23.58
CA GLY A 314 -11.35 -4.48 -23.09
C GLY A 314 -12.56 -4.84 -23.97
N GLY A 315 -12.77 -4.11 -25.06
CA GLY A 315 -13.90 -4.29 -25.98
C GLY A 315 -13.65 -5.30 -27.10
N ILE A 316 -12.43 -5.84 -27.20
CA ILE A 316 -11.97 -6.71 -28.29
C ILE A 316 -12.73 -8.04 -28.39
N THR A 317 -13.27 -8.52 -27.28
CA THR A 317 -14.18 -9.67 -27.32
C THR A 317 -15.51 -9.23 -27.93
N GLY A 318 -15.83 -9.75 -29.11
CA GLY A 318 -17.10 -9.46 -29.79
C GLY A 318 -18.30 -9.78 -28.89
N VAL A 319 -19.38 -9.01 -29.03
CA VAL A 319 -20.54 -9.03 -28.12
C VAL A 319 -21.09 -10.46 -27.88
N ILE A 320 -21.17 -11.27 -28.94
CA ILE A 320 -21.66 -12.66 -28.88
C ILE A 320 -20.73 -13.57 -28.04
N GLY A 321 -19.43 -13.28 -27.99
CA GLY A 321 -18.43 -14.06 -27.26
C GLY A 321 -18.30 -13.67 -25.77
N ARG A 322 -18.91 -12.56 -25.35
CA ARG A 322 -18.83 -12.08 -23.97
C ARG A 322 -19.68 -12.97 -23.06
N LYS A 323 -19.05 -13.68 -22.13
CA LYS A 323 -19.80 -14.50 -21.16
C LYS A 323 -20.55 -13.61 -20.16
N PRO A 324 -21.78 -13.98 -19.74
CA PRO A 324 -22.61 -13.14 -18.87
C PRO A 324 -21.94 -12.76 -17.54
N GLU A 325 -21.25 -13.70 -16.88
CA GLU A 325 -20.57 -13.46 -15.61
C GLU A 325 -19.39 -12.50 -15.74
N ALA A 326 -18.54 -12.68 -16.77
CA ALA A 326 -17.46 -11.75 -17.07
C ALA A 326 -17.99 -10.34 -17.37
N LYS A 327 -19.05 -10.23 -18.18
CA LYS A 327 -19.71 -8.94 -18.46
C LYS A 327 -20.26 -8.29 -17.18
N LYS A 328 -20.87 -9.07 -16.28
CA LYS A 328 -21.38 -8.59 -14.99
C LYS A 328 -20.25 -8.06 -14.10
N ASN A 329 -19.17 -8.82 -13.96
CA ASN A 329 -18.05 -8.46 -13.09
C ASN A 329 -17.32 -7.21 -13.61
N ILE A 330 -17.07 -7.13 -14.92
CA ILE A 330 -16.47 -5.93 -15.51
C ILE A 330 -17.43 -4.75 -15.47
N GLY A 331 -18.73 -4.94 -15.70
CA GLY A 331 -19.74 -3.88 -15.58
C GLY A 331 -19.85 -3.30 -14.17
N TRP A 332 -19.55 -4.10 -13.13
CA TRP A 332 -19.43 -3.62 -11.76
C TRP A 332 -18.22 -2.68 -11.58
N LEU A 333 -17.07 -3.02 -12.19
CA LEU A 333 -15.84 -2.24 -12.10
C LEU A 333 -15.85 -0.98 -12.99
N LEU A 334 -16.38 -1.10 -14.20
CA LEU A 334 -16.46 -0.09 -15.25
C LEU A 334 -17.90 0.02 -15.79
N PRO A 335 -18.81 0.66 -15.05
CA PRO A 335 -20.21 0.77 -15.44
C PRO A 335 -20.39 1.43 -16.82
N GLY A 336 -21.27 0.84 -17.66
CA GLY A 336 -21.59 1.36 -19.00
C GLY A 336 -20.55 1.13 -20.10
N TYR A 337 -19.40 0.49 -19.81
CA TYR A 337 -18.32 0.37 -20.82
C TYR A 337 -18.56 -0.70 -21.88
N PHE A 338 -19.23 -1.80 -21.52
CA PHE A 338 -19.34 -3.00 -22.37
C PHE A 338 -20.76 -3.51 -22.54
N GLU A 339 -21.74 -2.61 -22.34
CA GLU A 339 -23.17 -2.89 -22.48
C GLU A 339 -23.57 -3.30 -23.89
#